data_AF-A0A2S7V0D9-F1
#
_entry.id   AF-A0A2S7V0D9-F1
#
_cell.length_a   1.000
_cell.length_b   1.000
_cell.length_c   1.000
_cell.angle_alpha   90.00
_cell.angle_beta   90.00
_cell.angle_gamma   90.00
#
_symmetry.space_group_name_H-M   'P 1'
#
loop_
_entity.id
_entity.type
_entity.pdbx_description
1 polymer ?
#
loop_
_entity_poly.entity_id
_entity_poly.type
_entity_poly.pdbx_seq_one_letter_code
_entity_poly.pdbx_strand_id
1 'polypeptide(L)'
;MLSGVVSFVFYFGWAYWANSADNIPSSVTLQAALVQGLYSGFVTLFFTLILEKVVNKYKTSYLSLAFVTPILCLFHSKTPQNLAVKQSLNNAINRSAAYFKHKKLAGTLFAPIIPIAVQSVLVIGVNVANQTPNLALTVAPSILFTALYAYTYMFALLKR
;
A
#
# COMPACT_ATOMS: atom_id res chain seq x y z
N MET A 1 -6.97 -13.76 -9.58
CA MET A 1 -7.94 -13.25 -10.58
C MET A 1 -9.30 -12.94 -9.96
N LEU A 2 -9.88 -13.84 -9.15
CA LEU A 2 -11.17 -13.59 -8.47
C LEU A 2 -11.19 -12.29 -7.64
N SER A 3 -10.10 -11.98 -6.93
CA SER A 3 -9.94 -10.75 -6.13
C SER A 3 -10.11 -9.47 -6.95
N GLY A 4 -9.61 -9.43 -8.18
CA GLY A 4 -9.74 -8.28 -9.07
C GLY A 4 -11.17 -8.04 -9.52
N VAL A 5 -11.90 -9.11 -9.84
CA VAL A 5 -13.31 -9.03 -10.26
C VAL A 5 -14.19 -8.58 -9.10
N VAL A 6 -13.99 -9.14 -7.91
CA VAL A 6 -14.73 -8.73 -6.70
C VAL A 6 -14.48 -7.25 -6.40
N SER A 7 -13.23 -6.80 -6.48
CA SER A 7 -12.86 -5.39 -6.31
C SER A 7 -13.54 -4.50 -7.36
N PHE A 8 -13.47 -4.88 -8.65
CA PHE A 8 -14.14 -4.16 -9.73
C PHE A 8 -15.64 -3.99 -9.45
N VAL A 9 -16.37 -5.08 -9.20
CA VAL A 9 -17.84 -5.05 -9.02
C VAL A 9 -18.23 -4.21 -7.81
N PHE A 10 -17.51 -4.35 -6.70
CA PHE A 10 -17.78 -3.59 -5.48
C PHE A 10 -17.60 -2.08 -5.69
N TYR A 11 -16.45 -1.66 -6.21
CA TYR A 11 -16.15 -0.24 -6.40
C TYR A 11 -16.93 0.39 -7.56
N PHE A 12 -17.26 -0.39 -8.59
CA PHE A 12 -18.17 0.00 -9.66
C PHE A 12 -19.57 0.29 -9.10
N GLY A 13 -20.14 -0.66 -8.36
CA GLY A 13 -21.48 -0.52 -7.79
C GLY A 13 -21.59 0.65 -6.83
N TRP A 14 -20.56 0.85 -5.99
CA TRP A 14 -20.50 2.00 -5.09
C TRP A 14 -20.44 3.32 -5.85
N ALA A 15 -19.54 3.45 -6.83
CA ALA A 15 -19.40 4.67 -7.60
C ALA A 15 -20.64 4.98 -8.45
N TYR A 16 -21.31 3.95 -8.97
CA TYR A 16 -22.59 4.10 -9.67
C TYR A 16 -23.65 4.67 -8.73
N TRP A 17 -23.84 4.08 -7.55
CA TRP A 17 -24.79 4.57 -6.55
C TRP A 17 -24.42 5.97 -6.04
N ALA A 18 -23.13 6.23 -5.80
CA ALA A 18 -22.65 7.53 -5.34
C ALA A 18 -22.90 8.66 -6.34
N ASN A 19 -23.06 8.35 -7.63
CA ASN A 19 -23.28 9.34 -8.70
C ASN A 19 -24.66 9.18 -9.37
N SER A 20 -25.62 8.48 -8.76
CA SER A 20 -26.97 8.25 -9.31
C SER A 20 -27.98 9.34 -8.93
N ALA A 21 -27.56 10.61 -8.92
CA ALA A 21 -28.43 11.74 -8.58
C ALA A 21 -29.20 12.25 -9.81
N ASP A 22 -30.42 12.77 -9.62
CA ASP A 22 -31.31 13.22 -10.71
C ASP A 22 -30.71 14.33 -11.59
N ASN A 23 -29.73 15.07 -11.06
CA ASN A 23 -29.02 16.14 -11.75
C ASN A 23 -27.75 15.69 -12.49
N ILE A 24 -27.40 14.40 -12.47
CA ILE A 24 -26.21 13.85 -13.12
C ILE A 24 -26.64 13.00 -14.32
N PRO A 25 -26.14 13.29 -15.54
CA PRO A 25 -26.43 12.46 -16.71
C PRO A 25 -25.97 11.02 -16.50
N SER A 26 -26.79 10.04 -16.91
CA SER A 26 -26.47 8.61 -16.75
C SER A 26 -25.15 8.20 -17.44
N SER A 27 -24.75 8.91 -18.50
CA SER A 27 -23.45 8.71 -19.16
C SER A 27 -22.27 9.03 -18.25
N VAL A 28 -22.37 10.11 -17.45
CA VAL A 28 -21.35 10.54 -16.49
C VAL A 28 -21.31 9.59 -15.30
N THR A 29 -22.46 9.13 -14.80
CA THR A 29 -22.56 8.13 -13.74
C THR A 29 -21.88 6.82 -14.14
N LEU A 30 -22.16 6.33 -15.35
CA LEU A 30 -21.55 5.09 -15.85
C LEU A 30 -20.04 5.25 -16.07
N GLN A 31 -19.61 6.39 -16.60
CA GLN A 31 -18.18 6.70 -16.77
C GLN A 31 -17.44 6.70 -15.43
N ALA A 32 -17.97 7.38 -14.41
CA ALA A 32 -17.39 7.40 -13.07
C ALA A 32 -17.32 5.99 -12.45
N ALA A 33 -18.39 5.20 -12.61
CA ALA A 33 -18.43 3.82 -12.15
C ALA A 33 -17.38 2.94 -12.84
N LEU A 34 -17.22 3.06 -14.16
CA LEU A 34 -16.22 2.33 -14.93
C LEU A 34 -14.81 2.72 -14.52
N VAL A 35 -14.51 4.02 -14.40
CA VAL A 35 -13.18 4.48 -14.02
C VAL A 35 -12.80 3.99 -12.62
N GLN A 36 -13.72 4.09 -11.66
CA GLN A 36 -13.46 3.63 -10.30
C GLN A 36 -13.33 2.10 -10.21
N GLY A 37 -14.22 1.37 -10.88
CA GLY A 37 -14.16 -0.10 -10.95
C GLY A 37 -12.87 -0.59 -11.61
N LEU A 38 -12.51 -0.04 -12.77
CA LEU A 38 -11.31 -0.42 -13.51
C LEU A 38 -10.04 -0.09 -12.73
N TYR A 39 -9.96 1.10 -12.13
CA TYR A 39 -8.84 1.47 -11.28
C TYR A 39 -8.64 0.46 -10.14
N SER A 40 -9.70 0.16 -9.38
CA SER A 40 -9.62 -0.77 -8.26
C SER A 40 -9.30 -2.20 -8.67
N GLY A 41 -9.95 -2.69 -9.74
CA GLY A 41 -9.68 -4.01 -10.31
C GLY A 41 -8.23 -4.13 -10.80
N PHE A 42 -7.74 -3.13 -11.54
CA PHE A 42 -6.36 -3.08 -12.03
C PHE A 42 -5.35 -3.09 -10.89
N VAL A 43 -5.50 -2.18 -9.93
CA VAL A 43 -4.59 -2.08 -8.77
C VAL A 43 -4.56 -3.40 -7.99
N THR A 44 -5.73 -4.02 -7.77
CA THR A 44 -5.83 -5.29 -7.05
C THR A 44 -5.09 -6.40 -7.80
N LEU A 45 -5.30 -6.53 -9.12
CA LEU A 45 -4.62 -7.53 -9.94
C LEU A 45 -3.12 -7.27 -10.02
N PHE A 46 -2.72 -6.02 -10.27
CA PHE A 46 -1.32 -5.63 -10.36
C PHE A 46 -0.54 -5.99 -9.09
N PHE A 47 -1.05 -5.60 -7.91
CA PHE A 47 -0.41 -5.96 -6.65
C PHE A 47 -0.43 -7.46 -6.38
N THR A 48 -1.52 -8.16 -6.73
CA THR A 48 -1.59 -9.63 -6.61
C THR A 48 -0.51 -10.29 -7.45
N LEU A 49 -0.35 -9.88 -8.71
CA LEU A 49 0.66 -10.44 -9.63
C LEU A 49 2.09 -10.14 -9.18
N ILE A 50 2.35 -8.93 -8.69
CA ILE A 50 3.65 -8.58 -8.13
C ILE A 50 3.93 -9.44 -6.91
N LEU A 51 2.98 -9.54 -5.98
CA LEU A 51 3.14 -10.32 -4.76
C LEU A 51 3.37 -11.80 -5.08
N GLU A 52 2.59 -12.38 -5.99
CA GLU A 52 2.77 -13.77 -6.45
C GLU A 52 4.15 -13.98 -7.09
N LYS A 53 4.60 -13.08 -7.97
CA LYS A 53 5.94 -13.16 -8.58
C LYS A 53 7.04 -13.05 -7.54
N VAL A 54 6.93 -12.12 -6.60
CA VAL A 54 7.88 -11.92 -5.51
C VAL A 54 7.92 -13.16 -4.63
N VAL A 55 6.77 -13.63 -4.14
CA VAL A 55 6.68 -14.82 -3.30
C VAL A 55 7.20 -16.06 -4.03
N ASN A 56 6.85 -16.27 -5.30
CA ASN A 56 7.34 -17.43 -6.06
C ASN A 56 8.85 -17.34 -6.34
N LYS A 57 9.41 -16.14 -6.51
CA LYS A 57 10.86 -15.92 -6.65
C LYS A 57 11.62 -16.18 -5.35
N TYR A 58 11.01 -15.91 -4.19
CA TYR A 58 11.66 -16.04 -2.88
C TYR A 58 11.18 -17.25 -2.06
N LYS A 59 10.32 -18.12 -2.61
CA LYS A 59 9.77 -19.32 -1.95
C LYS A 59 10.82 -20.31 -1.44
N THR A 60 12.05 -20.27 -1.99
CA THR A 60 13.17 -21.15 -1.61
C THR A 60 14.21 -20.47 -0.71
N SER A 61 14.00 -19.23 -0.29
CA SER A 61 14.88 -18.55 0.66
C SER A 61 14.06 -18.05 1.83
N TYR A 62 14.26 -18.65 2.99
CA TYR A 62 13.75 -18.19 4.28
C TYR A 62 14.21 -16.75 4.55
N LEU A 63 13.52 -15.75 4.01
CA LEU A 63 13.86 -14.36 4.25
C LEU A 63 12.61 -13.55 4.58
N SER A 64 12.25 -13.60 5.86
CA SER A 64 11.75 -12.43 6.60
C SER A 64 12.85 -11.36 6.64
N LEU A 65 13.17 -10.73 5.50
CA LEU A 65 14.30 -9.80 5.38
C LEU A 65 14.20 -8.86 4.16
N ALA A 66 13.00 -8.60 3.63
CA ALA A 66 12.80 -7.74 2.45
C ALA A 66 13.30 -6.28 2.63
N PHE A 67 13.72 -5.89 3.84
CA PHE A 67 14.33 -4.58 4.13
C PHE A 67 15.78 -4.64 4.65
N VAL A 68 16.41 -5.82 4.73
CA VAL A 68 17.74 -5.95 5.36
C VAL A 68 18.82 -6.41 4.36
N THR A 69 18.42 -7.04 3.25
CA THR A 69 19.35 -7.60 2.26
C THR A 69 20.21 -6.58 1.48
N PRO A 70 19.73 -5.38 1.09
CA PRO A 70 20.57 -4.43 0.36
C PRO A 70 21.75 -3.91 1.20
N ILE A 71 21.59 -3.89 2.53
CA ILE A 71 22.60 -3.36 3.45
C ILE A 71 23.69 -4.40 3.72
N LEU A 72 23.36 -5.69 3.76
CA LEU A 72 24.34 -6.75 4.04
C LEU A 72 25.22 -7.12 2.84
N CYS A 73 24.73 -6.97 1.60
CA CYS A 73 25.51 -7.30 0.40
C CYS A 73 26.54 -6.23 0.01
N LEU A 74 26.41 -4.99 0.46
CA LEU A 74 27.37 -3.91 0.18
C LEU A 74 28.71 -4.09 0.92
N PHE A 75 28.76 -4.90 1.98
CA PHE A 75 29.95 -5.06 2.84
C PHE A 75 30.67 -6.41 2.67
N HIS A 76 30.80 -6.91 1.43
CA HIS A 76 31.48 -8.18 1.17
C HIS A 76 33.03 -8.06 1.09
N SER A 77 33.58 -6.84 1.00
CA SER A 77 35.03 -6.64 0.91
C SER A 77 35.71 -6.73 2.29
N LYS A 78 36.79 -7.52 2.40
CA LYS A 78 37.54 -7.79 3.64
C LYS A 78 38.63 -6.76 3.96
N THR A 79 38.51 -5.53 3.45
CA THR A 79 39.48 -4.47 3.79
C THR A 79 39.21 -3.93 5.20
N PRO A 80 40.25 -3.52 5.95
CA PRO A 80 40.09 -3.01 7.32
C PRO A 80 39.17 -1.79 7.38
N GLN A 81 39.12 -0.95 6.33
CA GLN A 81 38.18 0.16 6.25
C GLN A 81 36.72 -0.31 6.20
N ASN A 82 36.44 -1.39 5.45
CA ASN A 82 35.07 -1.89 5.27
C ASN A 82 34.53 -2.57 6.54
N LEU A 83 35.41 -3.22 7.31
CA LEU A 83 35.10 -3.75 8.65
C LEU A 83 34.76 -2.63 9.64
N ALA A 84 35.49 -1.51 9.61
CA ALA A 84 35.20 -0.35 10.45
C ALA A 84 33.85 0.31 10.07
N VAL A 85 33.55 0.44 8.77
CA VAL A 85 32.25 0.96 8.31
C VAL A 85 31.12 0.00 8.72
N LYS A 86 31.32 -1.31 8.60
CA LYS A 86 30.35 -2.32 9.07
C LYS A 86 30.10 -2.22 10.58
N GLN A 87 31.15 -2.05 11.39
CA GLN A 87 31.01 -1.89 12.84
C GLN A 87 30.30 -0.58 13.21
N SER A 88 30.65 0.53 12.57
CA SER A 88 29.97 1.82 12.76
C SER A 88 28.50 1.76 12.35
N LEU A 89 28.20 1.10 11.23
CA LEU A 89 26.83 0.92 10.76
C LEU A 89 26.03 0.02 11.71
N ASN A 90 26.60 -1.10 12.16
CA ASN A 90 25.97 -1.97 13.14
C ASN A 90 25.72 -1.24 14.47
N ASN A 91 26.66 -0.40 14.91
CA ASN A 91 26.47 0.43 16.11
C ASN A 91 25.38 1.50 15.91
N ALA A 92 25.30 2.11 14.73
CA ALA A 92 24.24 3.06 14.39
C ALA A 92 22.87 2.39 14.31
N ILE A 93 22.79 1.19 13.72
CA ILE A 93 21.58 0.37 13.66
C ILE A 93 21.17 -0.06 15.08
N ASN A 94 22.10 -0.53 15.90
CA ASN A 94 21.81 -0.93 17.29
C ASN A 94 21.36 0.25 18.15
N ARG A 95 21.97 1.43 17.99
CA ARG A 95 21.51 2.66 18.67
C ARG A 95 20.13 3.10 18.19
N SER A 96 19.87 3.04 16.89
CA SER A 96 18.57 3.36 16.32
C SER A 96 17.52 2.37 16.82
N ALA A 97 17.81 1.08 16.77
CA ALA A 97 16.93 0.03 17.29
C ALA A 97 16.66 0.19 18.80
N ALA A 98 17.67 0.55 19.60
CA ALA A 98 17.49 0.85 21.02
C ALA A 98 16.61 2.09 21.26
N TYR A 99 16.81 3.16 20.47
CA TYR A 99 15.98 4.36 20.50
C TYR A 99 14.52 4.08 20.09
N PHE A 100 14.31 3.22 19.09
CA PHE A 100 12.98 2.83 18.61
C PHE A 100 12.33 1.71 19.44
N LYS A 101 13.07 0.98 20.29
CA LYS A 101 12.57 -0.13 21.13
C LYS A 101 11.42 0.30 22.06
N HIS A 102 11.46 1.53 22.56
CA HIS A 102 10.41 2.13 23.40
C HIS A 102 9.35 2.93 22.62
N LYS A 103 9.56 3.16 21.31
CA LYS A 103 8.65 3.92 20.43
C LYS A 103 7.87 3.03 19.44
N LYS A 104 7.69 1.74 19.74
CA LYS A 104 6.91 0.78 18.92
C LYS A 104 5.52 1.30 18.54
N LEU A 105 4.89 2.09 19.41
CA LEU A 105 3.58 2.68 19.17
C LEU A 105 3.60 3.75 18.05
N ALA A 106 4.65 4.58 18.00
CA ALA A 106 4.77 5.64 16.99
C ALA A 106 4.97 5.04 15.60
N GLY A 107 5.91 4.09 15.43
CA GLY A 107 6.15 3.46 14.13
C GLY A 107 4.91 2.77 13.55
N THR A 108 4.04 2.27 14.42
CA THR A 108 2.81 1.56 14.03
C THR A 108 1.69 2.49 13.60
N LEU A 109 1.62 3.67 14.23
CA LEU A 109 0.67 4.72 13.84
C LEU A 109 1.10 5.39 12.54
N PHE A 110 2.39 5.66 12.36
CA PHE A 110 2.90 6.45 11.23
C PHE A 110 3.20 5.60 9.97
N ALA A 111 3.54 4.32 10.10
CA ALA A 111 3.90 3.49 8.94
C ALA A 111 2.74 3.31 7.93
N PRO A 112 1.47 3.15 8.34
CA PRO A 112 0.33 3.14 7.41
C PRO A 112 0.06 4.46 6.70
N ILE A 113 0.46 5.60 7.27
CA ILE A 113 0.05 6.92 6.76
C ILE A 113 0.63 7.17 5.37
N ILE A 114 1.90 6.81 5.14
CA ILE A 114 2.55 6.97 3.83
C ILE A 114 1.83 6.17 2.73
N PRO A 115 1.60 4.85 2.85
CA PRO A 115 0.88 4.09 1.82
C PRO A 115 -0.58 4.55 1.67
N ILE A 116 -1.28 4.91 2.76
CA ILE A 116 -2.63 5.48 2.68
C ILE A 116 -2.61 6.80 1.91
N ALA A 117 -1.64 7.69 2.17
CA ALA A 117 -1.53 8.97 1.49
C ALA A 117 -1.26 8.79 -0.01
N VAL A 118 -0.31 7.93 -0.38
CA VAL A 118 0.00 7.64 -1.79
C VAL A 118 -1.22 7.06 -2.52
N GLN A 119 -1.90 6.08 -1.92
CA GLN A 119 -3.10 5.51 -2.52
C GLN A 119 -4.24 6.54 -2.64
N SER A 120 -4.43 7.38 -1.62
CA SER A 120 -5.43 8.44 -1.62
C SER A 120 -5.17 9.46 -2.73
N VAL A 121 -3.93 9.90 -2.91
CA VAL A 121 -3.54 10.80 -3.99
C VAL A 121 -3.83 10.19 -5.36
N LEU A 122 -3.51 8.89 -5.55
CA LEU A 122 -3.76 8.22 -6.83
C LEU A 122 -5.26 8.08 -7.13
N VAL A 123 -6.07 7.62 -6.18
CA VAL A 123 -7.52 7.43 -6.41
C VAL A 123 -8.24 8.77 -6.59
N ILE A 124 -7.83 9.80 -5.85
CA ILE A 124 -8.35 11.16 -6.03
C ILE A 124 -7.93 11.71 -7.39
N GLY A 125 -6.65 11.58 -7.76
CA GLY A 125 -6.13 12.06 -9.04
C GLY A 125 -6.85 11.48 -10.25
N VAL A 126 -7.10 10.15 -10.24
CA VAL A 126 -7.85 9.47 -11.30
C VAL A 126 -9.29 10.01 -11.41
N ASN A 127 -9.97 10.22 -10.29
CA ASN A 127 -11.35 10.71 -10.30
C ASN A 127 -11.46 12.21 -10.60
N VAL A 128 -10.46 13.02 -10.21
CA VAL A 128 -10.37 14.43 -10.59
C VAL A 128 -10.11 14.56 -12.10
N ALA A 129 -9.19 13.77 -12.66
CA ALA A 129 -8.95 13.73 -14.10
C ALA A 129 -10.20 13.29 -14.88
N ASN A 130 -11.04 12.43 -14.29
CA ASN A 130 -12.30 11.98 -14.87
C ASN A 130 -13.48 12.93 -14.63
N GLN A 131 -13.28 14.05 -13.95
CA GLN A 131 -14.35 15.02 -13.61
C GLN A 131 -15.54 14.37 -12.88
N THR A 132 -15.28 13.43 -11.95
CA THR A 132 -16.33 12.72 -11.21
C THR A 132 -17.14 13.70 -10.32
N PRO A 133 -18.48 13.79 -10.46
CA PRO A 133 -19.31 14.77 -9.75
C PRO A 133 -19.26 14.62 -8.22
N ASN A 134 -19.49 13.41 -7.71
CA ASN A 134 -19.46 13.13 -6.27
C ASN A 134 -18.13 12.48 -5.87
N LEU A 135 -17.05 13.23 -6.07
CA LEU A 135 -15.67 12.78 -5.80
C LEU A 135 -15.51 12.21 -4.39
N ALA A 136 -15.89 12.96 -3.36
CA ALA A 136 -15.72 12.58 -1.96
C ALA A 136 -16.41 11.24 -1.64
N LEU A 137 -17.67 11.09 -2.07
CA LEU A 137 -18.46 9.88 -1.84
C LEU A 137 -17.92 8.69 -2.65
N THR A 138 -17.35 8.96 -3.83
CA THR A 138 -16.77 7.93 -4.71
C THR A 138 -15.45 7.37 -4.15
N VAL A 139 -14.60 8.21 -3.56
CA VAL A 139 -13.29 7.79 -3.03
C VAL A 139 -13.32 7.36 -1.56
N ALA A 140 -14.32 7.80 -0.79
CA ALA A 140 -14.48 7.51 0.63
C ALA A 140 -14.31 6.02 1.00
N PRO A 141 -15.00 5.05 0.38
CA PRO A 141 -14.83 3.64 0.74
C PRO A 141 -13.40 3.14 0.48
N SER A 142 -12.74 3.60 -0.59
CA SER A 142 -11.37 3.18 -0.92
C SER A 142 -10.39 3.59 0.17
N ILE A 143 -10.49 4.85 0.63
CA ILE A 143 -9.64 5.40 1.69
C ILE A 143 -9.96 4.72 3.02
N LEU A 144 -11.25 4.54 3.35
CA LEU A 144 -11.70 3.96 4.61
C LEU A 144 -11.27 2.49 4.74
N PHE A 145 -11.54 1.66 3.73
CA PHE A 145 -11.16 0.23 3.78
C PHE A 145 -9.65 0.05 3.80
N THR A 146 -8.91 0.92 3.10
CA THR A 146 -7.45 0.83 3.12
C THR A 146 -6.86 1.27 4.45
N ALA A 147 -7.39 2.32 5.06
CA ALA A 147 -6.99 2.72 6.41
C ALA A 147 -7.31 1.61 7.42
N LEU A 148 -8.53 1.07 7.38
CA LEU A 148 -8.95 -0.02 8.26
C LEU A 148 -8.05 -1.25 8.09
N TYR A 149 -7.81 -1.67 6.85
CA TYR A 149 -6.93 -2.80 6.55
C TYR A 149 -5.49 -2.54 7.04
N ALA A 150 -4.91 -1.38 6.75
CA ALA A 150 -3.53 -1.08 7.11
C ALA A 150 -3.34 -1.03 8.64
N TYR A 151 -4.27 -0.42 9.38
CA TYR A 151 -4.21 -0.38 10.84
C TYR A 151 -4.47 -1.75 11.48
N THR A 152 -5.45 -2.51 11.01
CA THR A 152 -5.72 -3.86 11.52
C THR A 152 -4.56 -4.81 11.24
N TYR A 153 -3.97 -4.76 10.04
CA TYR A 153 -2.80 -5.55 9.68
C TYR A 153 -1.57 -5.18 10.53
N MET A 154 -1.30 -3.89 10.73
CA MET A 154 -0.20 -3.44 11.60
C MET A 154 -0.39 -3.88 13.05
N PHE A 155 -1.61 -3.79 13.58
CA PHE A 155 -1.90 -4.26 14.94
C PHE A 155 -1.72 -5.77 15.08
N ALA A 156 -2.14 -6.55 14.06
CA ALA A 156 -1.91 -7.99 14.02
C ALA A 156 -0.42 -8.35 13.95
N LEU A 157 0.37 -7.58 13.19
CA LEU A 157 1.82 -7.76 13.09
C LEU A 157 2.53 -7.48 14.42
N LEU A 158 2.08 -6.47 15.17
CA LEU A 158 2.64 -6.12 16.48
C LEU A 158 2.28 -7.10 17.61
N LYS A 159 1.14 -7.80 17.49
CA LYS A 159 0.71 -8.81 18.46
C LYS A 159 1.49 -10.12 18.34
N ARG A 160 2.30 -10.28 17.28
CA ARG A 160 3.29 -11.36 17.13
C ARG A 160 4.64 -10.93 17.68
#